data_AF-A1YMU2-F1
#
_entry.id   AF-A1YMU2-F1
#
_cell.length_a   1.000
_cell.length_b   1.000
_cell.length_c   1.000
_cell.angle_alpha   90.00
_cell.angle_beta   90.00
_cell.angle_gamma   90.00
#
_symmetry.space_group_name_H-M   'P 1'
#
loop_
_entity.id
_entity.type
_entity.pdbx_description
1 polymer ?
#
loop_
_entity_poly.entity_id
_entity_poly.type
_entity_poly.pdbx_seq_one_letter_code
_entity_poly.pdbx_strand_id
1 'polypeptide(L)'
;LSEMSRSGNQVSEYISNTFLDKQHEVEIPSPTQKEKEKKKRPMSQISGVKKLMHSSSLTNSSIPRFGVKTEQEDVLAKELEDVNKWGLHVFRIAELSGNRPLTVIMHTIFQERDLLKTFKIPVDTLITYLMTLEDHYHADVAYHNNIHAADVVQSTHVLLSTPALEAVFTDLEILAAIFASAIHDVDHPGVSNQFLINTNSELALMYNDSSVLENHHLAVGFKLLQEENCDIFQNLTKKQRQSLRKMVIDIVLATDMSKHMNLLADLKTMVETKKVTSSGVLLLDNYSDRIQVLQNMVHCADLSNPTKPLQLYRQWTDRIMEEFFRQGDRERERGMEISPMCDK
;
A
#
# COMPACT_ATOMS: atom_id res chain seq x y z
N LEU A 1 1.80 -27.42 -12.28
CA LEU A 1 2.53 -27.38 -10.99
C LEU A 1 1.91 -28.34 -9.96
N SER A 2 0.59 -28.32 -9.81
CA SER A 2 -0.16 -29.14 -8.85
C SER A 2 0.13 -30.65 -8.90
N GLU A 3 0.37 -31.20 -10.09
CA GLU A 3 0.64 -32.64 -10.26
C GLU A 3 2.11 -33.03 -10.03
N MET A 4 3.01 -32.06 -9.81
CA MET A 4 4.46 -32.34 -9.75
C MET A 4 4.92 -32.87 -8.39
N SER A 5 4.33 -32.39 -7.29
CA SER A 5 4.65 -32.81 -5.92
C SER A 5 3.63 -32.22 -4.93
N ARG A 6 3.66 -32.67 -3.67
CA ARG A 6 2.88 -32.05 -2.58
C ARG A 6 3.21 -30.56 -2.41
N SER A 7 4.50 -30.21 -2.49
CA SER A 7 4.94 -28.81 -2.47
C SER A 7 4.38 -28.03 -3.69
N GLY A 8 4.39 -28.64 -4.88
CA GLY A 8 3.80 -28.05 -6.08
C GLY A 8 2.29 -27.86 -5.99
N ASN A 9 1.58 -28.75 -5.29
CA ASN A 9 0.15 -28.63 -5.02
C ASN A 9 -0.15 -27.46 -4.06
N GLN A 10 0.53 -27.37 -2.91
CA GLN A 10 0.36 -26.27 -1.94
C GLN A 10 0.61 -24.90 -2.59
N VAL A 11 1.67 -24.76 -3.38
CA VAL A 11 1.96 -23.50 -4.11
C VAL A 11 0.88 -23.21 -5.15
N SER A 12 0.38 -24.22 -5.86
CA SER A 12 -0.68 -24.05 -6.85
C SER A 12 -1.99 -23.58 -6.23
N GLU A 13 -2.36 -24.12 -5.05
CA GLU A 13 -3.54 -23.70 -4.30
C GLU A 13 -3.39 -22.26 -3.79
N TYR A 14 -2.24 -21.92 -3.21
CA TYR A 14 -1.94 -20.55 -2.81
C TYR A 14 -2.07 -19.57 -3.98
N ILE A 15 -1.52 -19.90 -5.16
CA ILE A 15 -1.62 -19.03 -6.33
C ILE A 15 -3.07 -18.84 -6.77
N SER A 16 -3.84 -19.93 -6.81
CA SER A 16 -5.25 -19.90 -7.22
C SER A 16 -6.13 -19.10 -6.25
N ASN A 17 -5.83 -19.17 -4.95
CA ASN A 17 -6.59 -18.49 -3.91
C ASN A 17 -6.21 -17.01 -3.75
N THR A 18 -5.02 -16.61 -4.19
CA THR A 18 -4.46 -15.28 -3.93
C THR A 18 -4.40 -14.41 -5.19
N PHE A 19 -4.02 -14.97 -6.35
CA PHE A 19 -3.72 -14.18 -7.55
C PHE A 19 -4.75 -14.30 -8.67
N LEU A 20 -5.84 -15.05 -8.44
CA LEU A 20 -6.94 -15.21 -9.40
C LEU A 20 -8.21 -14.61 -8.83
N ASP A 21 -8.94 -13.88 -9.68
CA ASP A 21 -10.27 -13.38 -9.36
C ASP A 21 -11.25 -14.55 -9.32
N LYS A 22 -11.66 -14.95 -8.11
CA LYS A 22 -12.69 -15.95 -7.94
C LYS A 22 -14.05 -15.28 -8.06
N GLN A 23 -14.71 -15.45 -9.20
CA GLN A 23 -16.15 -15.25 -9.25
C GLN A 23 -16.76 -16.27 -8.28
N HIS A 24 -17.35 -15.79 -7.19
CA HIS A 24 -18.11 -16.65 -6.28
C HIS A 24 -19.22 -17.32 -7.09
N GLU A 25 -19.06 -18.60 -7.44
CA GLU A 25 -20.16 -19.40 -7.94
C GLU A 25 -21.20 -19.47 -6.82
N VAL A 26 -22.35 -18.83 -7.04
CA VAL A 26 -23.45 -18.85 -6.09
C VAL A 26 -24.07 -20.25 -6.12
N GLU A 27 -23.59 -21.14 -5.26
CA GLU A 27 -24.33 -22.36 -4.96
C GLU A 27 -25.60 -21.96 -4.20
N ILE A 28 -26.75 -21.97 -4.90
CA ILE A 28 -28.06 -21.66 -4.32
C ILE A 28 -28.44 -22.82 -3.38
N PRO A 29 -28.48 -22.63 -2.05
CA PRO A 29 -28.93 -23.67 -1.15
C PRO A 29 -30.45 -23.83 -1.29
N SER A 30 -30.94 -25.07 -1.15
CA SER A 30 -32.38 -25.35 -1.14
C SER A 30 -33.05 -24.73 0.11
N PRO A 31 -34.30 -24.24 -0.01
CA PRO A 31 -34.89 -23.35 0.98
C PRO A 31 -35.16 -24.07 2.30
N THR A 32 -34.50 -23.63 3.37
CA THR A 32 -34.86 -23.99 4.75
C THR A 32 -35.11 -22.75 5.62
N GLN A 33 -35.96 -22.95 6.62
CA GLN A 33 -36.81 -21.94 7.26
C GLN A 33 -36.05 -20.96 8.18
N LYS A 34 -36.61 -19.75 8.24
CA LYS A 34 -36.15 -18.58 9.01
C LYS A 34 -36.14 -18.83 10.53
N GLU A 35 -35.08 -18.38 11.19
CA GLU A 35 -35.12 -17.98 12.61
C GLU A 35 -34.82 -16.48 12.80
N LYS A 36 -35.31 -15.96 13.92
CA LYS A 36 -35.70 -14.56 14.16
C LYS A 36 -34.57 -13.62 14.55
N GLU A 37 -34.77 -12.36 14.16
CA GLU A 37 -33.98 -11.15 14.37
C GLU A 37 -33.63 -10.81 15.84
N LYS A 38 -32.47 -10.16 16.02
CA LYS A 38 -32.24 -9.18 17.09
C LYS A 38 -31.72 -7.85 16.55
N LYS A 39 -32.13 -6.79 17.25
CA LYS A 39 -32.15 -5.35 16.92
C LYS A 39 -30.82 -4.75 16.47
N LYS A 40 -30.88 -4.00 15.36
CA LYS A 40 -29.85 -3.07 14.86
C LYS A 40 -29.74 -1.80 15.73
N ARG A 41 -28.50 -1.33 15.93
CA ARG A 41 -28.16 0.05 16.30
C ARG A 41 -27.68 0.79 15.04
N PRO A 42 -27.81 2.12 14.94
CA PRO A 42 -27.43 2.85 13.73
C PRO A 42 -25.91 2.84 13.54
N MET A 43 -25.45 2.40 12.36
CA MET A 43 -24.05 2.48 11.94
C MET A 43 -23.80 3.80 11.23
N SER A 44 -23.00 4.67 11.85
CA SER A 44 -22.37 5.79 11.17
C SER A 44 -21.13 6.25 11.93
N GLN A 45 -20.20 5.36 12.26
CA GLN A 45 -18.86 5.72 12.73
C GLN A 45 -17.86 4.66 12.26
N ILE A 46 -16.81 5.09 11.55
CA ILE A 46 -15.59 4.30 11.36
C ILE A 46 -14.95 4.16 12.74
N SER A 47 -15.15 3.04 13.42
CA SER A 47 -14.45 2.73 14.66
C SER A 47 -13.05 2.23 14.30
N GLY A 48 -12.04 3.09 14.47
CA GLY A 48 -10.65 2.75 14.15
C GLY A 48 -9.70 3.96 14.25
N VAL A 49 -10.19 5.18 14.05
CA VAL A 49 -9.37 6.39 14.23
C VAL A 49 -9.15 6.62 15.73
N LYS A 50 -7.99 6.19 16.24
CA LYS A 50 -7.56 6.55 17.60
C LYS A 50 -7.42 8.07 17.66
N LYS A 51 -8.09 8.70 18.63
CA LYS A 51 -7.97 10.13 18.89
C LYS A 51 -6.53 10.40 19.37
N LEU A 52 -5.76 11.15 18.60
CA LEU A 52 -4.37 11.50 18.91
C LEU A 52 -4.25 12.25 20.25
N MET A 53 -3.18 11.96 20.99
CA MET A 53 -2.78 12.67 22.23
C MET A 53 -1.72 13.76 22.01
N HIS A 54 -1.39 14.11 20.76
CA HIS A 54 -0.37 15.12 20.49
C HIS A 54 -0.97 16.46 20.06
N SER A 55 -1.16 17.35 21.03
CA SER A 55 -1.34 18.79 20.80
C SER A 55 0.01 19.50 20.97
N SER A 56 0.81 19.57 19.91
CA SER A 56 1.85 20.60 19.81
C SER A 56 2.13 20.88 18.35
N SER A 57 1.47 21.91 17.83
CA SER A 57 1.82 22.53 16.54
C SER A 57 3.32 22.81 16.53
N LEU A 58 4.06 22.18 15.62
CA LEU A 58 5.48 22.46 15.43
C LEU A 58 5.60 23.90 14.92
N THR A 59 6.28 24.77 15.67
CA THR A 59 6.67 26.09 15.16
C THR A 59 7.75 25.90 14.10
N ASN A 60 7.67 26.63 12.98
CA ASN A 60 8.55 26.54 11.79
C ASN A 60 10.07 26.51 12.08
N SER A 61 10.52 26.96 13.26
CA SER A 61 11.93 26.96 13.69
C SER A 61 12.43 25.61 14.26
N SER A 62 11.61 24.56 14.33
CA SER A 62 11.95 23.29 15.01
C SER A 62 11.70 22.01 14.19
N ILE A 63 11.46 22.14 12.88
CA ILE A 63 11.23 20.97 12.02
C ILE A 63 12.53 20.19 11.86
N PRO A 64 12.60 18.90 12.27
CA PRO A 64 13.79 18.09 12.12
C PRO A 64 14.16 17.91 10.64
N ARG A 65 15.46 17.76 10.35
CA ARG A 65 15.99 17.68 8.97
C ARG A 65 15.30 16.63 8.09
N PHE A 66 14.93 15.50 8.68
CA PHE A 66 14.31 14.35 7.99
C PHE A 66 12.85 14.13 8.39
N GLY A 67 12.18 15.16 8.94
CA GLY A 67 10.81 15.07 9.45
C GLY A 67 10.66 14.34 10.80
N VAL A 68 11.70 13.66 11.27
CA VAL A 68 11.75 12.91 12.54
C VAL A 68 12.92 13.37 13.39
N LYS A 69 12.79 13.31 14.71
CA LYS A 69 13.91 13.54 15.64
C LYS A 69 14.73 12.26 15.78
N THR A 70 16.05 12.36 15.59
CA THR A 70 16.98 11.25 15.83
C THR A 70 18.32 11.80 16.30
N GLU A 71 19.03 11.07 17.15
CA GLU A 71 20.41 11.39 17.53
C GLU A 71 21.43 10.94 16.48
N GLN A 72 20.99 10.18 15.47
CA GLN A 72 21.82 9.55 14.45
C GLN A 72 21.62 10.21 13.07
N GLU A 73 21.39 11.54 13.03
CA GLU A 73 21.08 12.27 11.79
C GLU A 73 22.13 12.08 10.69
N ASP A 74 23.42 12.07 11.02
CA ASP A 74 24.48 11.93 10.01
C ASP A 74 24.50 10.53 9.39
N VAL A 75 24.22 9.49 10.19
CA VAL A 75 24.14 8.11 9.69
C VAL A 75 22.89 7.94 8.84
N LEU A 76 21.76 8.52 9.27
CA LEU A 76 20.53 8.51 8.50
C LEU A 76 20.70 9.26 7.16
N ALA A 77 21.39 10.40 7.17
CA ALA A 77 21.72 11.15 5.96
C ALA A 77 22.48 10.30 4.95
N LYS A 78 23.45 9.51 5.43
CA LYS A 78 24.27 8.62 4.59
C LYS A 78 23.45 7.50 3.95
N GLU A 79 22.53 6.87 4.70
CA GLU A 79 21.63 5.88 4.12
C GLU A 79 20.71 6.49 3.06
N LEU A 80 20.26 7.74 3.27
CA LEU A 80 19.37 8.45 2.33
C LEU A 80 20.06 8.92 1.04
N GLU A 81 21.38 8.88 0.94
CA GLU A 81 22.10 9.09 -0.34
C GLU A 81 21.69 8.07 -1.41
N ASP A 82 21.20 6.90 -0.97
CA ASP A 82 20.73 5.83 -1.84
C ASP A 82 19.22 5.89 -2.12
N VAL A 83 18.51 6.97 -1.74
CA VAL A 83 17.04 7.09 -1.94
C VAL A 83 16.60 6.92 -3.40
N ASN A 84 17.46 7.27 -4.35
CA ASN A 84 17.24 7.12 -5.78
C ASN A 84 17.67 5.75 -6.36
N LYS A 85 18.15 4.83 -5.51
CA LYS A 85 18.72 3.54 -5.93
C LYS A 85 17.83 2.37 -5.50
N TRP A 86 17.80 1.35 -6.35
CA TRP A 86 17.17 0.08 -5.99
C TRP A 86 17.96 -0.63 -4.89
N GLY A 87 17.27 -1.14 -3.88
CA GLY A 87 17.90 -1.85 -2.75
C GLY A 87 18.35 -0.94 -1.60
N LEU A 88 17.75 0.25 -1.45
CA LEU A 88 17.86 1.06 -0.24
C LEU A 88 17.56 0.20 0.99
N HIS A 89 18.38 0.33 2.04
CA HIS A 89 18.25 -0.52 3.24
C HIS A 89 17.15 0.00 4.18
N VAL A 90 15.88 -0.15 3.80
CA VAL A 90 14.70 0.38 4.52
C VAL A 90 14.64 -0.04 6.00
N PHE A 91 15.08 -1.25 6.35
CA PHE A 91 15.17 -1.68 7.76
C PHE A 91 16.17 -0.84 8.58
N ARG A 92 17.26 -0.40 7.95
CA ARG A 92 18.26 0.44 8.61
C ARG A 92 17.70 1.84 8.83
N ILE A 93 16.96 2.37 7.86
CA ILE A 93 16.22 3.63 8.02
C ILE A 93 15.22 3.52 9.18
N ALA A 94 14.51 2.41 9.31
CA ALA A 94 13.58 2.19 10.42
C ALA A 94 14.30 2.25 11.78
N GLU A 95 15.45 1.59 11.93
CA GLU A 95 16.27 1.65 13.16
C GLU A 95 16.73 3.08 13.48
N LEU A 96 17.29 3.78 12.48
CA LEU A 96 17.88 5.12 12.64
C LEU A 96 16.84 6.23 12.88
N SER A 97 15.57 5.99 12.52
CA SER A 97 14.48 6.97 12.59
C SER A 97 13.58 6.81 13.82
N GLY A 98 13.89 5.90 14.74
CA GLY A 98 13.00 5.57 15.85
C GLY A 98 11.73 4.85 15.39
N ASN A 99 11.89 3.93 14.43
CA ASN A 99 10.82 3.19 13.76
C ASN A 99 9.81 4.08 13.02
N ARG A 100 10.32 5.12 12.34
CA ARG A 100 9.55 6.06 11.50
C ARG A 100 10.01 6.07 10.02
N PRO A 101 10.26 4.91 9.38
CA PRO A 101 10.79 4.87 8.02
C PRO A 101 9.84 5.49 6.99
N LEU A 102 8.52 5.37 7.13
CA LEU A 102 7.57 5.90 6.15
C LEU A 102 7.62 7.43 6.15
N THR A 103 7.62 8.05 7.33
CA THR A 103 7.73 9.51 7.44
C THR A 103 9.04 10.02 6.84
N VAL A 104 10.17 9.37 7.14
CA VAL A 104 11.49 9.77 6.62
C VAL A 104 11.56 9.65 5.11
N ILE A 105 11.16 8.51 4.56
CA ILE A 105 11.23 8.23 3.12
C ILE A 105 10.30 9.18 2.35
N MET A 106 9.06 9.36 2.80
CA MET A 106 8.11 10.28 2.18
C MET A 106 8.61 11.73 2.22
N HIS A 107 9.07 12.21 3.38
CA HIS A 107 9.62 13.55 3.50
C HIS A 107 10.80 13.77 2.55
N THR A 108 11.73 12.81 2.49
CA THR A 108 12.91 12.87 1.61
C THR A 108 12.51 12.89 0.13
N ILE A 109 11.61 12.00 -0.29
CA ILE A 109 11.13 11.93 -1.68
C ILE A 109 10.36 13.19 -2.09
N PHE A 110 9.56 13.76 -1.20
CA PHE A 110 8.83 15.01 -1.46
C PHE A 110 9.76 16.19 -1.65
N GLN A 111 10.91 16.21 -0.97
CA GLN A 111 11.97 17.19 -1.18
C GLN A 111 12.74 16.94 -2.48
N GLU A 112 13.17 15.70 -2.72
CA GLU A 112 13.94 15.30 -3.91
C GLU A 112 13.19 15.61 -5.22
N ARG A 113 11.87 15.39 -5.23
CA ARG A 113 10.99 15.64 -6.38
C ARG A 113 10.37 17.05 -6.40
N ASP A 114 10.74 17.92 -5.46
CA ASP A 114 10.21 19.28 -5.28
C ASP A 114 8.66 19.37 -5.13
N LEU A 115 8.00 18.28 -4.73
CA LEU A 115 6.54 18.18 -4.64
C LEU A 115 5.94 19.15 -3.63
N LEU A 116 6.68 19.45 -2.55
CA LEU A 116 6.30 20.44 -1.54
C LEU A 116 6.09 21.83 -2.17
N LYS A 117 7.01 22.26 -3.03
CA LYS A 117 6.93 23.57 -3.69
C LYS A 117 5.87 23.56 -4.79
N THR A 118 5.89 22.53 -5.64
CA THR A 118 4.97 22.37 -6.77
C THR A 118 3.50 22.41 -6.31
N PHE A 119 3.17 21.72 -5.22
CA PHE A 119 1.81 21.64 -4.69
C PHE A 119 1.54 22.53 -3.49
N LYS A 120 2.52 23.37 -3.11
CA LYS A 120 2.44 24.32 -1.98
C LYS A 120 2.03 23.63 -0.68
N ILE A 121 2.63 22.48 -0.38
CA ILE A 121 2.34 21.70 0.82
C ILE A 121 3.20 22.25 1.97
N PRO A 122 2.60 22.78 3.06
CA PRO A 122 3.38 23.17 4.22
C PRO A 122 4.08 21.94 4.83
N VAL A 123 5.36 22.09 5.17
CA VAL A 123 6.18 20.97 5.68
C VAL A 123 5.62 20.43 6.99
N ASP A 124 5.09 21.29 7.85
CA ASP A 124 4.45 20.90 9.11
C ASP A 124 3.16 20.09 8.86
N THR A 125 2.34 20.46 7.88
CA THR A 125 1.16 19.70 7.47
C THR A 125 1.56 18.32 6.91
N LEU A 126 2.62 18.26 6.09
CA LEU A 126 3.13 16.98 5.59
C LEU A 126 3.56 16.07 6.74
N ILE A 127 4.41 16.55 7.65
CA ILE A 127 4.91 15.74 8.77
C ILE A 127 3.75 15.31 9.67
N THR A 128 2.80 16.19 9.96
CA THR A 128 1.63 15.85 10.79
C THR A 128 0.80 14.73 10.15
N TYR A 129 0.54 14.82 8.84
CA TYR A 129 -0.14 13.75 8.10
C TYR A 129 0.65 12.45 8.10
N LEU A 130 1.95 12.49 7.80
CA LEU A 130 2.81 11.31 7.71
C LEU A 130 2.95 10.58 9.05
N MET A 131 3.13 11.32 10.14
CA MET A 131 3.18 10.74 11.49
C MET A 131 1.85 10.08 11.84
N THR A 132 0.73 10.73 11.52
CA THR A 132 -0.61 10.18 11.74
C THR A 132 -0.84 8.93 10.88
N LEU A 133 -0.45 8.95 9.61
CA LEU A 133 -0.53 7.80 8.71
C LEU A 133 0.29 6.62 9.23
N GLU A 134 1.53 6.87 9.62
CA GLU A 134 2.44 5.86 10.14
C GLU A 134 1.97 5.28 11.48
N ASP A 135 1.30 6.07 12.32
CA ASP A 135 0.65 5.58 13.56
C ASP A 135 -0.55 4.63 13.29
N HIS A 136 -1.14 4.67 12.08
CA HIS A 136 -2.22 3.76 11.68
C HIS A 136 -1.70 2.48 11.00
N TYR A 137 -0.38 2.33 10.82
CA TYR A 137 0.23 1.05 10.50
C TYR A 137 0.51 0.27 11.79
N HIS A 138 0.11 -1.00 11.83
CA HIS A 138 0.14 -1.80 13.05
C HIS A 138 1.54 -2.37 13.30
N ALA A 139 2.20 -1.92 14.37
CA ALA A 139 3.54 -2.38 14.72
C ALA A 139 3.60 -3.87 15.12
N ASP A 140 2.46 -4.46 15.49
CA ASP A 140 2.33 -5.87 15.78
C ASP A 140 2.06 -6.73 14.53
N VAL A 141 1.90 -6.14 13.34
CA VAL A 141 1.80 -6.86 12.06
C VAL A 141 3.22 -7.02 11.46
N ALA A 142 3.60 -8.24 11.09
CA ALA A 142 5.01 -8.57 10.83
C ALA A 142 5.52 -8.05 9.47
N TYR A 143 4.67 -8.11 8.44
CA TYR A 143 4.97 -7.69 7.08
C TYR A 143 4.22 -6.42 6.68
N HIS A 144 2.88 -6.41 6.69
CA HIS A 144 2.06 -5.27 6.23
C HIS A 144 2.02 -4.13 7.27
N ASN A 145 3.18 -3.53 7.53
CA ASN A 145 3.41 -2.42 8.47
C ASN A 145 4.08 -1.23 7.77
N ASN A 146 4.43 -0.20 8.55
CA ASN A 146 5.02 1.03 8.03
C ASN A 146 6.36 0.83 7.31
N ILE A 147 7.14 -0.20 7.64
CA ILE A 147 8.39 -0.51 6.95
C ILE A 147 8.10 -0.96 5.53
N HIS A 148 7.08 -1.81 5.34
CA HIS A 148 6.67 -2.27 4.01
C HIS A 148 6.15 -1.11 3.17
N ALA A 149 5.25 -0.29 3.72
CA ALA A 149 4.77 0.91 3.04
C ALA A 149 5.93 1.84 2.61
N ALA A 150 6.93 2.03 3.46
CA ALA A 150 8.11 2.82 3.14
C ALA A 150 8.95 2.22 1.98
N ASP A 151 9.09 0.89 1.93
CA ASP A 151 9.77 0.18 0.85
C ASP A 151 9.03 0.31 -0.49
N VAL A 152 7.70 0.18 -0.48
CA VAL A 152 6.86 0.34 -1.68
C VAL A 152 6.91 1.78 -2.19
N VAL A 153 6.81 2.78 -1.31
CA VAL A 153 6.97 4.20 -1.66
C VAL A 153 8.32 4.45 -2.34
N GLN A 154 9.41 3.97 -1.77
CA GLN A 154 10.74 4.18 -2.33
C GLN A 154 10.95 3.43 -3.64
N SER A 155 10.44 2.20 -3.73
CA SER A 155 10.50 1.41 -4.95
C SER A 155 9.72 2.08 -6.08
N THR A 156 8.50 2.56 -5.82
CA THR A 156 7.70 3.35 -6.77
C THR A 156 8.45 4.62 -7.18
N HIS A 157 9.10 5.31 -6.24
CA HIS A 157 9.95 6.47 -6.55
C HIS A 157 11.07 6.11 -7.53
N VAL A 158 11.77 4.98 -7.35
CA VAL A 158 12.83 4.57 -8.30
C VAL A 158 12.23 4.21 -9.66
N LEU A 159 11.11 3.49 -9.70
CA LEU A 159 10.45 3.09 -10.94
C LEU A 159 9.94 4.29 -11.76
N LEU A 160 9.42 5.33 -11.11
CA LEU A 160 9.02 6.59 -11.76
C LEU A 160 10.20 7.32 -12.44
N SER A 161 11.43 7.04 -12.02
CA SER A 161 12.66 7.60 -12.61
C SER A 161 13.25 6.73 -13.72
N THR A 162 12.53 5.70 -14.18
CA THR A 162 12.97 4.86 -15.32
C THR A 162 13.12 5.74 -16.57
N PRO A 163 14.26 5.70 -17.30
CA PRO A 163 14.48 6.56 -18.47
C PRO A 163 13.41 6.45 -19.56
N ALA A 164 12.85 5.25 -19.76
CA ALA A 164 11.76 5.04 -20.72
C ALA A 164 10.44 5.76 -20.36
N LEU A 165 10.32 6.26 -19.12
CA LEU A 165 9.16 6.98 -18.58
C LEU A 165 9.48 8.46 -18.31
N GLU A 166 10.65 8.94 -18.73
CA GLU A 166 11.06 10.33 -18.55
C GLU A 166 10.05 11.29 -19.21
N ALA A 167 9.61 12.30 -18.46
CA ALA A 167 8.61 13.28 -18.87
C ALA A 167 7.27 12.69 -19.35
N VAL A 168 7.01 11.40 -19.10
CA VAL A 168 5.73 10.79 -19.42
C VAL A 168 4.68 11.27 -18.44
N PHE A 169 4.91 11.15 -17.13
CA PHE A 169 3.94 11.50 -16.08
C PHE A 169 3.98 12.97 -15.68
N THR A 170 2.80 13.53 -15.40
CA THR A 170 2.66 14.86 -14.79
C THR A 170 3.00 14.80 -13.31
N ASP A 171 3.33 15.96 -12.71
CA ASP A 171 3.58 16.03 -11.27
C ASP A 171 2.40 15.52 -10.43
N LEU A 172 1.16 15.67 -10.92
CA LEU A 172 -0.03 15.22 -10.19
C LEU A 172 -0.16 13.69 -10.20
N GLU A 173 0.25 13.05 -11.30
CA GLU A 173 0.31 11.58 -11.40
C GLU A 173 1.45 11.01 -10.54
N ILE A 174 2.61 11.68 -10.54
CA ILE A 174 3.73 11.33 -9.66
C ILE A 174 3.32 11.44 -8.18
N LEU A 175 2.67 12.55 -7.80
CA LEU A 175 2.11 12.72 -6.45
C LEU A 175 1.10 11.63 -6.12
N ALA A 176 0.20 11.30 -7.04
CA ALA A 176 -0.81 10.26 -6.82
C ALA A 176 -0.19 8.87 -6.63
N ALA A 177 0.81 8.49 -7.43
CA ALA A 177 1.46 7.17 -7.31
C ALA A 177 2.26 7.02 -6.00
N ILE A 178 2.99 8.07 -5.61
CA ILE A 178 3.74 8.09 -4.34
C ILE A 178 2.78 8.05 -3.15
N PHE A 179 1.73 8.87 -3.18
CA PHE A 179 0.72 8.89 -2.12
C PHE A 179 -0.05 7.56 -2.04
N ALA A 180 -0.45 6.98 -3.16
CA ALA A 180 -1.10 5.67 -3.21
C ALA A 180 -0.21 4.60 -2.58
N SER A 181 1.07 4.55 -2.94
CA SER A 181 2.05 3.63 -2.34
C SER A 181 2.13 3.79 -0.82
N ALA A 182 2.07 5.02 -0.31
CA ALA A 182 2.19 5.30 1.13
C ALA A 182 0.97 4.83 1.94
N ILE A 183 -0.22 4.79 1.33
CA ILE A 183 -1.46 4.43 2.02
C ILE A 183 -1.96 3.03 1.66
N HIS A 184 -1.32 2.31 0.74
CA HIS A 184 -1.93 1.14 0.10
C HIS A 184 -2.30 0.01 1.06
N ASP A 185 -1.69 -0.01 2.25
CA ASP A 185 -1.87 -1.03 3.32
C ASP A 185 -2.19 -0.42 4.70
N VAL A 186 -2.56 0.86 4.78
CA VAL A 186 -2.77 1.50 6.09
C VAL A 186 -3.89 0.79 6.86
N ASP A 187 -3.69 0.52 8.16
CA ASP A 187 -4.63 -0.20 9.03
C ASP A 187 -4.85 -1.68 8.63
N HIS A 188 -3.87 -2.30 7.96
CA HIS A 188 -3.89 -3.74 7.64
C HIS A 188 -3.85 -4.62 8.91
N PRO A 189 -4.80 -5.58 9.09
CA PRO A 189 -4.96 -6.35 10.33
C PRO A 189 -4.07 -7.60 10.44
N GLY A 190 -3.18 -7.81 9.45
CA GLY A 190 -2.29 -8.95 9.36
C GLY A 190 -2.97 -10.27 8.97
N VAL A 191 -4.08 -10.18 8.22
CA VAL A 191 -4.84 -11.32 7.69
C VAL A 191 -5.39 -10.99 6.31
N SER A 192 -5.60 -11.99 5.46
CA SER A 192 -6.06 -11.81 4.08
C SER A 192 -7.54 -11.40 3.96
N ASN A 193 -7.91 -10.87 2.78
CA ASN A 193 -9.31 -10.64 2.39
C ASN A 193 -10.18 -11.90 2.59
N GLN A 194 -9.67 -13.08 2.21
CA GLN A 194 -10.41 -14.33 2.36
C GLN A 194 -10.67 -14.70 3.81
N PHE A 195 -9.70 -14.45 4.72
CA PHE A 195 -9.91 -14.65 6.15
C PHE A 195 -11.03 -13.73 6.69
N LEU A 196 -11.02 -12.46 6.28
CA LEU A 196 -12.04 -11.48 6.67
C LEU A 196 -13.45 -11.87 6.19
N ILE A 197 -13.56 -12.41 4.98
CA ILE A 197 -14.82 -12.91 4.39
C ILE A 197 -15.29 -14.16 5.15
N ASN A 198 -14.41 -15.16 5.32
CA ASN A 198 -14.75 -16.42 5.98
C ASN A 198 -15.18 -16.23 7.44
N THR A 199 -14.68 -15.18 8.10
CA THR A 199 -15.04 -14.84 9.48
C THR A 199 -16.21 -13.87 9.59
N ASN A 200 -16.84 -13.47 8.48
CA ASN A 200 -17.92 -12.48 8.43
C ASN A 200 -17.55 -11.19 9.18
N SER A 201 -16.32 -10.73 8.99
CA SER A 201 -15.83 -9.52 9.65
C SER A 201 -16.65 -8.29 9.27
N GLU A 202 -16.69 -7.29 10.15
CA GLU A 202 -17.38 -6.01 9.87
C GLU A 202 -16.86 -5.33 8.58
N LEU A 203 -15.56 -5.48 8.28
CA LEU A 203 -14.98 -4.97 7.04
C LEU A 203 -15.52 -5.70 5.80
N ALA A 204 -15.57 -7.04 5.84
CA ALA A 204 -16.11 -7.83 4.74
C ALA A 204 -17.59 -7.47 4.47
N LEU A 205 -18.39 -7.32 5.53
CA LEU A 205 -19.77 -6.88 5.44
C LEU A 205 -19.90 -5.44 4.89
N MET A 206 -19.01 -4.53 5.29
CA MET A 206 -19.01 -3.14 4.85
C MET A 206 -18.68 -3.01 3.36
N TYR A 207 -17.72 -3.79 2.88
CA TYR A 207 -17.20 -3.74 1.51
C TYR A 207 -17.75 -4.84 0.59
N ASN A 208 -18.74 -5.60 1.07
CA ASN A 208 -19.46 -6.63 0.30
C ASN A 208 -18.51 -7.63 -0.35
N ASP A 209 -17.53 -8.11 0.42
CA ASP A 209 -16.55 -9.13 0.04
C ASP A 209 -15.64 -8.77 -1.16
N SER A 210 -15.68 -7.52 -1.65
CA SER A 210 -14.93 -7.08 -2.84
C SER A 210 -13.80 -6.14 -2.45
N SER A 211 -12.56 -6.57 -2.67
CA SER A 211 -11.34 -5.81 -2.37
C SER A 211 -11.42 -5.15 -0.99
N VAL A 212 -11.72 -5.97 0.03
CA VAL A 212 -12.18 -5.53 1.35
C VAL A 212 -11.12 -4.64 2.01
N LEU A 213 -9.88 -5.11 2.03
CA LEU A 213 -8.74 -4.42 2.60
C LEU A 213 -8.36 -3.18 1.78
N GLU A 214 -8.30 -3.29 0.46
CA GLU A 214 -7.88 -2.18 -0.41
C GLU A 214 -8.87 -0.99 -0.34
N ASN A 215 -10.18 -1.28 -0.24
CA ASN A 215 -11.19 -0.25 0.04
C ASN A 215 -11.03 0.37 1.43
N HIS A 216 -10.66 -0.44 2.44
CA HIS A 216 -10.41 0.03 3.80
C HIS A 216 -9.17 0.94 3.86
N HIS A 217 -8.07 0.55 3.24
CA HIS A 217 -6.83 1.33 3.13
C HIS A 217 -7.10 2.71 2.51
N LEU A 218 -7.86 2.76 1.42
CA LEU A 218 -8.32 4.00 0.80
C LEU A 218 -9.18 4.84 1.75
N ALA A 219 -10.16 4.22 2.43
CA ALA A 219 -11.05 4.92 3.33
C ALA A 219 -10.28 5.59 4.47
N VAL A 220 -9.36 4.85 5.12
CA VAL A 220 -8.50 5.36 6.19
C VAL A 220 -7.56 6.44 5.67
N GLY A 221 -6.76 6.16 4.63
CA GLY A 221 -5.75 7.11 4.11
C GLY A 221 -6.34 8.47 3.72
N PHE A 222 -7.53 8.49 3.09
CA PHE A 222 -8.24 9.73 2.79
C PHE A 222 -8.95 10.34 4.00
N LYS A 223 -9.40 9.54 4.96
CA LYS A 223 -10.04 10.05 6.19
C LYS A 223 -9.04 10.83 7.04
N LEU A 224 -7.79 10.37 7.12
CA LEU A 224 -6.73 11.03 7.89
C LEU A 224 -6.43 12.47 7.41
N LEU A 225 -6.68 12.79 6.14
CA LEU A 225 -6.56 14.17 5.62
C LEU A 225 -7.53 15.15 6.30
N GLN A 226 -8.57 14.65 6.98
CA GLN A 226 -9.57 15.47 7.69
C GLN A 226 -9.18 15.74 9.15
N GLU A 227 -8.10 15.12 9.65
CA GLU A 227 -7.56 15.45 10.97
C GLU A 227 -6.93 16.85 10.98
N GLU A 228 -6.72 17.39 12.18
CA GLU A 228 -6.13 18.72 12.35
C GLU A 228 -4.73 18.78 11.71
N ASN A 229 -4.49 19.81 10.89
CA ASN A 229 -3.24 20.02 10.17
C ASN A 229 -2.77 18.82 9.31
N CYS A 230 -3.70 18.03 8.76
CA CYS A 230 -3.37 16.84 7.96
C CYS A 230 -3.73 16.95 6.46
N ASP A 231 -4.43 17.99 6.01
CA ASP A 231 -4.79 18.13 4.59
C ASP A 231 -3.60 18.57 3.73
N ILE A 232 -2.73 17.62 3.37
CA ILE A 232 -1.58 17.86 2.47
C ILE A 232 -2.01 18.27 1.06
N PHE A 233 -3.29 18.14 0.72
CA PHE A 233 -3.86 18.57 -0.56
C PHE A 233 -4.60 19.90 -0.46
N GLN A 234 -4.47 20.62 0.68
CA GLN A 234 -5.19 21.86 0.96
C GLN A 234 -5.18 22.87 -0.19
N ASN A 235 -4.02 23.03 -0.83
CA ASN A 235 -3.77 24.02 -1.88
C ASN A 235 -3.99 23.52 -3.32
N LEU A 236 -4.42 22.26 -3.51
CA LEU A 236 -4.84 21.77 -4.81
C LEU A 236 -6.18 22.37 -5.23
N THR A 237 -6.34 22.67 -6.52
CA THR A 237 -7.65 23.03 -7.08
C THR A 237 -8.64 21.86 -6.94
N LYS A 238 -9.95 22.16 -6.94
CA LYS A 238 -11.00 21.13 -6.88
C LYS A 238 -10.84 20.05 -7.97
N LYS A 239 -10.48 20.46 -9.19
CA LYS A 239 -10.24 19.53 -10.32
C LYS A 239 -9.02 18.64 -10.06
N GLN A 240 -7.91 19.21 -9.58
CA GLN A 240 -6.72 18.42 -9.22
C GLN A 240 -7.03 17.41 -8.11
N ARG A 241 -7.76 17.81 -7.06
CA ARG A 241 -8.16 16.88 -5.99
C ARG A 241 -9.04 15.74 -6.51
N GLN A 242 -9.98 16.03 -7.40
CA GLN A 242 -10.83 15.00 -8.01
C GLN A 242 -10.00 14.03 -8.87
N SER A 243 -9.11 14.55 -9.70
CA SER A 243 -8.21 13.72 -10.53
C SER A 243 -7.26 12.89 -9.67
N LEU A 244 -6.61 13.49 -8.67
CA LEU A 244 -5.72 12.78 -7.73
C LEU A 244 -6.48 11.68 -7.00
N ARG A 245 -7.66 11.99 -6.44
CA ARG A 245 -8.47 11.00 -5.73
C ARG A 245 -8.83 9.82 -6.63
N LYS A 246 -9.23 10.08 -7.87
CA LYS A 246 -9.53 9.01 -8.83
C LYS A 246 -8.30 8.13 -9.09
N MET A 247 -7.15 8.73 -9.39
CA MET A 247 -5.92 7.97 -9.67
C MET A 247 -5.48 7.13 -8.48
N VAL A 248 -5.50 7.70 -7.27
CA VAL A 248 -5.13 6.96 -6.06
C VAL A 248 -6.08 5.77 -5.81
N ILE A 249 -7.39 5.96 -6.00
CA ILE A 249 -8.36 4.86 -5.90
C ILE A 249 -8.04 3.77 -6.92
N ASP A 250 -7.84 4.12 -8.18
CA ASP A 250 -7.54 3.16 -9.24
C ASP A 250 -6.23 2.40 -8.95
N ILE A 251 -5.22 3.06 -8.38
CA ILE A 251 -3.91 2.47 -8.04
C ILE A 251 -4.01 1.53 -6.84
N VAL A 252 -4.61 1.95 -5.72
CA VAL A 252 -4.69 1.09 -4.52
C VAL A 252 -5.61 -0.10 -4.75
N LEU A 253 -6.72 0.05 -5.48
CA LEU A 253 -7.55 -1.12 -5.84
C LEU A 253 -6.82 -2.12 -6.75
N ALA A 254 -5.78 -1.67 -7.47
CA ALA A 254 -4.95 -2.56 -8.28
C ALA A 254 -3.94 -3.36 -7.45
N THR A 255 -3.71 -3.04 -6.17
CA THR A 255 -2.85 -3.86 -5.30
C THR A 255 -3.58 -5.08 -4.73
N ASP A 256 -4.90 -5.20 -4.96
CA ASP A 256 -5.63 -6.44 -4.69
C ASP A 256 -5.02 -7.57 -5.54
N MET A 257 -4.36 -8.51 -4.85
CA MET A 257 -3.61 -9.59 -5.51
C MET A 257 -4.50 -10.44 -6.43
N SER A 258 -5.80 -10.54 -6.17
CA SER A 258 -6.73 -11.27 -7.04
C SER A 258 -6.81 -10.68 -8.46
N LYS A 259 -6.43 -9.40 -8.63
CA LYS A 259 -6.40 -8.69 -9.91
C LYS A 259 -5.09 -8.86 -10.67
N HIS A 260 -4.08 -9.53 -10.10
CA HIS A 260 -2.75 -9.69 -10.69
C HIS A 260 -2.76 -10.20 -12.13
N MET A 261 -3.54 -11.25 -12.43
CA MET A 261 -3.55 -11.80 -13.79
C MET A 261 -4.18 -10.85 -14.82
N ASN A 262 -5.15 -10.03 -14.40
CA ASN A 262 -5.74 -9.01 -15.26
C ASN A 262 -4.70 -7.92 -15.55
N LEU A 263 -4.02 -7.39 -14.52
CA LEU A 263 -2.94 -6.41 -14.66
C LEU A 263 -1.82 -6.91 -15.58
N LEU A 264 -1.45 -8.19 -15.46
CA LEU A 264 -0.41 -8.80 -16.30
C LEU A 264 -0.85 -8.95 -17.76
N ALA A 265 -2.11 -9.34 -18.02
CA ALA A 265 -2.65 -9.45 -19.37
C ALA A 265 -2.70 -8.09 -20.08
N ASP A 266 -3.15 -7.09 -19.34
CA ASP A 266 -3.17 -5.69 -19.71
C ASP A 266 -1.76 -5.15 -20.04
N LEU A 267 -0.79 -5.39 -19.15
CA LEU A 267 0.59 -4.97 -19.36
C LEU A 267 1.22 -5.65 -20.58
N LYS A 268 0.94 -6.95 -20.81
CA LYS A 268 1.41 -7.66 -22.02
C LYS A 268 0.87 -7.02 -23.30
N THR A 269 -0.43 -6.72 -23.33
CA THR A 269 -1.08 -6.04 -24.46
C THR A 269 -0.45 -4.67 -24.72
N MET A 270 -0.15 -3.92 -23.65
CA MET A 270 0.55 -2.63 -23.77
C MET A 270 1.96 -2.80 -24.34
N VAL A 271 2.72 -3.82 -23.91
CA VAL A 271 4.06 -4.08 -24.42
C VAL A 271 4.03 -4.44 -25.92
N GLU A 272 3.02 -5.19 -26.36
CA GLU A 272 2.83 -5.56 -27.78
C GLU A 272 2.46 -4.36 -28.66
N THR A 273 1.70 -3.41 -28.11
CA THR A 273 1.17 -2.24 -28.83
C THR A 273 1.95 -0.95 -28.57
N LYS A 274 3.05 -1.02 -27.81
CA LYS A 274 3.80 0.16 -27.36
C LYS A 274 4.28 1.02 -28.52
N LYS A 275 4.11 2.32 -28.36
CA LYS A 275 4.71 3.34 -29.23
C LYS A 275 5.86 3.99 -28.47
N VAL A 276 6.98 4.15 -29.15
CA VAL A 276 8.20 4.72 -28.57
C VAL A 276 8.65 5.88 -29.45
N THR A 277 9.05 6.99 -28.84
CA THR A 277 9.64 8.13 -29.54
C THR A 277 11.01 7.77 -30.13
N SER A 278 11.56 8.63 -30.98
CA SER A 278 12.95 8.51 -31.44
C SER A 278 13.98 8.57 -30.30
N SER A 279 13.62 9.13 -29.14
CA SER A 279 14.47 9.21 -27.95
C SER A 279 14.34 7.99 -27.01
N GLY A 280 13.54 6.98 -27.36
CA GLY A 280 13.38 5.77 -26.54
C GLY A 280 12.34 5.90 -25.41
N VAL A 281 11.59 7.00 -25.35
CA VAL A 281 10.55 7.27 -24.34
C VAL A 281 9.21 6.68 -24.79
N LEU A 282 8.46 6.09 -23.86
CA LEU A 282 7.12 5.56 -24.12
C LEU A 282 6.11 6.68 -24.39
N LEU A 283 5.29 6.50 -25.43
CA LEU A 283 4.16 7.37 -25.73
C LEU A 283 2.88 6.79 -25.13
N LEU A 284 2.35 7.47 -24.11
CA LEU A 284 1.07 7.14 -23.48
C LEU A 284 0.09 8.29 -23.75
N ASP A 285 -0.75 8.11 -24.76
CA ASP A 285 -1.53 9.19 -25.38
C ASP A 285 -2.75 9.60 -24.54
N ASN A 286 -3.29 8.68 -23.74
CA ASN A 286 -4.54 8.88 -23.02
C ASN A 286 -4.43 8.47 -21.56
N TYR A 287 -5.40 8.89 -20.75
CA TYR A 287 -5.45 8.58 -19.32
C TYR A 287 -5.46 7.09 -19.01
N SER A 288 -6.15 6.26 -19.82
CA SER A 288 -6.26 4.82 -19.61
C SER A 288 -4.89 4.14 -19.69
N ASP A 289 -4.09 4.47 -20.70
CA ASP A 289 -2.74 3.90 -20.83
C ASP A 289 -1.86 4.33 -19.66
N ARG A 290 -1.97 5.60 -19.25
CA ARG A 290 -1.15 6.17 -18.17
C ARG A 290 -1.48 5.56 -16.82
N ILE A 291 -2.76 5.44 -16.48
CA ILE A 291 -3.17 4.84 -15.20
C ILE A 291 -2.84 3.35 -15.16
N GLN A 292 -2.94 2.63 -16.28
CA GLN A 292 -2.57 1.22 -16.36
C GLN A 292 -1.07 0.99 -16.10
N VAL A 293 -0.20 1.89 -16.58
CA VAL A 293 1.24 1.85 -16.21
C VAL A 293 1.46 2.15 -14.75
N LEU A 294 0.77 3.15 -14.18
CA LEU A 294 0.92 3.50 -12.76
C LEU A 294 0.41 2.40 -11.82
N GLN A 295 -0.71 1.76 -12.16
CA GLN A 295 -1.23 0.59 -11.44
C GLN A 295 -0.21 -0.55 -11.45
N ASN A 296 0.31 -0.92 -12.62
CA ASN A 296 1.34 -1.96 -12.73
C ASN A 296 2.63 -1.56 -12.01
N MET A 297 3.00 -0.28 -12.02
CA MET A 297 4.20 0.21 -11.35
C MET A 297 4.13 0.02 -9.83
N VAL A 298 3.02 0.42 -9.20
CA VAL A 298 2.84 0.23 -7.75
C VAL A 298 2.68 -1.24 -7.42
N HIS A 299 1.98 -2.03 -8.25
CA HIS A 299 1.91 -3.49 -8.09
C HIS A 299 3.28 -4.17 -8.18
N CYS A 300 4.15 -3.70 -9.09
CA CYS A 300 5.53 -4.18 -9.18
C CYS A 300 6.38 -3.75 -7.98
N ALA A 301 6.15 -2.55 -7.44
CA ALA A 301 6.82 -2.06 -6.23
C ALA A 301 6.43 -2.89 -5.00
N ASP A 302 5.16 -3.26 -4.88
CA ASP A 302 4.64 -4.14 -3.83
C ASP A 302 5.23 -5.57 -3.94
N LEU A 303 5.25 -6.13 -5.15
CA LEU A 303 5.88 -7.43 -5.43
C LEU A 303 7.41 -7.39 -5.58
N SER A 304 8.07 -6.33 -5.14
CA SER A 304 9.48 -6.08 -5.45
C SER A 304 10.48 -6.87 -4.59
N ASN A 305 10.08 -7.38 -3.42
CA ASN A 305 10.99 -7.98 -2.45
C ASN A 305 11.97 -9.01 -3.03
N PRO A 306 11.55 -9.95 -3.89
CA PRO A 306 12.46 -10.96 -4.47
C PRO A 306 13.50 -10.39 -5.44
N THR A 307 13.34 -9.14 -5.88
CA THR A 307 14.26 -8.45 -6.79
C THR A 307 15.28 -7.57 -6.05
N LYS A 308 15.11 -7.39 -4.73
CA LYS A 308 16.04 -6.64 -3.87
C LYS A 308 17.28 -7.49 -3.57
N PRO A 309 18.40 -6.89 -3.11
CA PRO A 309 19.55 -7.65 -2.61
C PRO A 309 19.14 -8.75 -1.62
N LEU A 310 19.80 -9.92 -1.71
CA LEU A 310 19.40 -11.14 -0.99
C LEU A 310 19.20 -10.94 0.53
N GLN A 311 19.99 -10.05 1.15
CA GLN A 311 19.86 -9.74 2.58
C GLN A 311 18.52 -9.06 2.92
N LEU A 312 18.02 -8.17 2.06
CA LEU A 312 16.72 -7.53 2.23
C LEU A 312 15.61 -8.52 1.91
N TYR A 313 15.75 -9.26 0.79
CA TYR A 313 14.76 -10.26 0.39
C TYR A 313 14.50 -11.28 1.49
N ARG A 314 15.54 -11.84 2.13
CA ARG A 314 15.39 -12.81 3.23
C ARG A 314 14.61 -12.23 4.41
N GLN A 315 14.91 -11.00 4.83
CA GLN A 315 14.17 -10.36 5.92
C GLN A 315 12.69 -10.16 5.57
N TRP A 316 12.38 -9.83 4.31
CA TRP A 316 11.00 -9.76 3.84
C TRP A 316 10.32 -11.13 3.81
N THR A 317 11.01 -12.18 3.36
CA THR A 317 10.50 -13.56 3.41
C THR A 317 10.19 -14.00 4.83
N ASP A 318 11.09 -13.75 5.78
CA ASP A 318 10.87 -14.12 7.18
C ASP A 318 9.62 -13.43 7.75
N ARG A 319 9.45 -12.13 7.44
CA ARG A 319 8.30 -11.33 7.89
C ARG A 319 6.96 -11.79 7.29
N ILE A 320 6.90 -12.04 5.99
CA ILE A 320 5.64 -12.49 5.37
C ILE A 320 5.26 -13.90 5.85
N MET A 321 6.24 -14.79 6.03
CA MET A 321 5.98 -16.12 6.59
C MET A 321 5.52 -16.04 8.05
N GLU A 322 6.13 -15.18 8.88
CA GLU A 322 5.68 -14.94 10.24
C GLU A 322 4.22 -14.46 10.28
N GLU A 323 3.84 -13.56 9.37
CA GLU A 323 2.46 -13.09 9.28
C GLU A 323 1.48 -14.19 8.85
N PHE A 324 1.83 -14.98 7.84
CA PHE A 324 1.03 -16.12 7.40
C PHE A 324 0.84 -17.14 8.54
N PHE A 325 1.89 -17.44 9.29
CA PHE A 325 1.79 -18.36 10.43
C PHE A 325 0.91 -17.81 11.55
N ARG A 326 0.94 -16.48 11.80
CA ARG A 326 0.03 -15.83 12.75
C ARG A 326 -1.42 -15.89 12.27
N GLN A 327 -1.69 -15.77 10.97
CA GLN A 327 -3.02 -16.02 10.43
C GLN A 327 -3.43 -17.48 10.65
N GLY A 328 -2.56 -18.45 10.36
CA GLY A 328 -2.86 -19.87 10.59
C GLY A 328 -3.13 -20.22 12.05
N ASP A 329 -2.43 -19.57 12.99
CA ASP A 329 -2.73 -19.67 14.42
C ASP A 329 -4.15 -19.13 14.73
N ARG A 330 -4.55 -17.98 14.15
CA ARG A 330 -5.91 -17.41 14.27
C ARG A 330 -7.00 -18.27 13.63
N GLU A 331 -6.70 -18.95 12.51
CA GLU A 331 -7.61 -19.91 11.85
C GLU A 331 -7.81 -21.14 12.74
N ARG A 332 -6.73 -21.69 13.28
CA ARG A 332 -6.76 -22.85 14.18
C ARG A 332 -7.56 -22.56 15.46
N GLU A 333 -7.40 -21.38 16.06
CA GLU A 333 -8.16 -20.94 17.24
C GLU A 333 -9.68 -20.85 16.97
N ARG A 334 -10.08 -20.58 15.72
CA ARG A 334 -11.48 -20.49 15.29
C ARG A 334 -12.04 -21.82 14.78
N GLY A 335 -11.23 -22.88 14.77
CA GLY A 335 -11.63 -24.18 14.21
C GLY A 335 -11.83 -24.15 12.69
N MET A 336 -11.17 -23.21 12.00
CA MET A 336 -11.18 -23.10 10.54
C MET A 336 -10.13 -24.04 9.94
N GLU A 337 -10.32 -24.42 8.67
CA GLU A 337 -9.26 -25.02 7.88
C GLU A 337 -8.11 -24.00 7.72
N ILE A 338 -6.87 -24.47 7.88
CA ILE A 338 -5.69 -23.60 7.79
C ILE A 338 -5.41 -23.33 6.32
N SER A 339 -5.29 -22.04 5.97
CA SER A 339 -5.03 -21.60 4.61
C SER A 339 -3.69 -22.13 4.09
N PRO A 340 -3.55 -22.37 2.76
CA PRO A 340 -2.27 -22.69 2.16
C PRO A 340 -1.19 -21.69 2.57
N MET A 341 0.02 -22.20 2.88
CA MET A 341 1.18 -21.42 3.37
C MET A 341 1.09 -20.90 4.81
N CYS A 342 -0.05 -21.08 5.50
CA CYS A 342 -0.25 -20.55 6.87
C CYS A 342 0.03 -21.56 7.99
N ASP A 343 0.39 -22.81 7.68
CA ASP A 343 0.82 -23.80 8.68
C ASP A 343 2.36 -23.85 8.77
N LYS A 344 2.89 -23.85 10.01
CA LYS A 344 4.31 -23.56 10.33
C LYS A 344 5.23 -24.77 10.40
#